data_AF-A0A817ZXU2-F1
#
_entry.id   AF-A0A817ZXU2-F1
#
_cell.length_a   1.000
_cell.length_b   1.000
_cell.length_c   1.000
_cell.angle_alpha   90.00
_cell.angle_beta   90.00
_cell.angle_gamma   90.00
#
_symmetry.space_group_name_H-M   'P 1'
#
loop_
_entity.id
_entity.type
_entity.pdbx_description
1 polymer ?
#
loop_
_entity_poly.entity_id
_entity_poly.type
_entity_poly.pdbx_seq_one_letter_code
_entity_poly.pdbx_strand_id
1 'polypeptide(L)'
;MSISRVKQCTICPIRVDGEAGYLRHMRQVHGNDRLFGTNCPLCDSYFIFTNLKSFMNHLRNHHLGRSSQEMPPLSLLLDCNDFNLNNYGEIEIEQHEQHEQHEQQEQRILSWQYENHDPLDDIKNFYLKMLLKVREGHVLPGNVMKTMALSITCLLEIFSYHLLSKLHMNIDNVISNNFNNDVEKTLFEISESEDSFISSCQIYFKFVKPKEIILPTGNKAYYIPLCDLLMNLFEKKDFYDSIKQENEIISKFHEEDIIYHYRNAKIGRQHHILNNNKNSLLLQLYSDDLGVVNPLIGKNAAHKLTTFYFSLDDLPSRHSSSLRHYVLII
;
A
#
# COMPACT_ATOMS: atom_id res chain seq x y z
N MET A 1 -38.27 -16.26 -22.76
CA MET A 1 -38.40 -15.68 -21.41
C MET A 1 -37.13 -15.99 -20.63
N SER A 2 -36.11 -15.13 -20.72
CA SER A 2 -34.86 -15.26 -19.95
C SER A 2 -34.98 -14.49 -18.64
N ILE A 3 -35.33 -15.20 -17.57
CA ILE A 3 -35.30 -14.66 -16.21
C ILE A 3 -33.84 -14.29 -15.91
N SER A 4 -33.55 -13.02 -15.61
CA SER A 4 -32.23 -12.63 -15.13
C SER A 4 -31.97 -13.35 -13.80
N ARG A 5 -30.98 -14.25 -13.80
CA ARG A 5 -30.66 -15.09 -12.63
C ARG A 5 -29.61 -14.41 -11.77
N VAL A 6 -29.97 -13.27 -11.18
CA VAL A 6 -29.20 -12.68 -10.08
C VAL A 6 -29.31 -13.65 -8.90
N LYS A 7 -28.19 -14.23 -8.45
CA LYS A 7 -28.15 -15.15 -7.30
C LYS A 7 -27.59 -14.44 -6.08
N GLN A 8 -28.30 -14.53 -4.96
CA GLN A 8 -27.85 -13.96 -3.69
C GLN A 8 -26.99 -14.97 -2.92
N CYS A 9 -25.85 -14.52 -2.41
CA CYS A 9 -25.01 -15.32 -1.51
C CYS A 9 -25.77 -15.59 -0.21
N THR A 10 -25.66 -16.83 0.26
CA THR A 10 -26.31 -17.33 1.47
C THR A 10 -25.48 -17.09 2.72
N ILE A 11 -24.22 -16.66 2.57
CA ILE A 11 -23.28 -16.37 3.67
C ILE A 11 -23.11 -14.86 3.86
N CYS A 12 -23.15 -14.07 2.79
CA CYS A 12 -22.94 -12.62 2.80
C CYS A 12 -23.99 -11.89 1.92
N PRO A 13 -24.13 -10.56 2.03
CA PRO A 13 -25.20 -9.83 1.34
C PRO A 13 -24.98 -9.63 -0.18
N ILE A 14 -23.94 -10.25 -0.76
CA ILE A 14 -23.57 -10.06 -2.16
C ILE A 14 -24.58 -10.75 -3.09
N ARG A 15 -24.90 -10.07 -4.20
CA ARG A 15 -25.68 -10.61 -5.33
C ARG A 15 -24.75 -10.72 -6.53
N VAL A 16 -24.80 -11.84 -7.23
CA VAL A 16 -23.93 -12.12 -8.36
C VAL A 16 -24.74 -12.60 -9.55
N ASP A 17 -24.41 -12.10 -10.73
CA ASP A 17 -25.06 -12.51 -11.97
C ASP A 17 -24.55 -13.85 -12.47
N GLY A 18 -25.51 -14.75 -12.70
CA GLY A 18 -25.25 -16.05 -13.30
C GLY A 18 -24.53 -17.04 -12.37
N GLU A 19 -24.44 -18.28 -12.84
CA GLU A 19 -23.90 -19.40 -12.07
C GLU A 19 -22.39 -19.35 -11.95
N ALA A 20 -21.70 -18.98 -13.04
CA ALA A 20 -20.24 -18.84 -13.04
C ALA A 20 -19.77 -17.76 -12.07
N GLY A 21 -20.45 -16.61 -12.05
CA GLY A 21 -20.17 -15.53 -11.10
C GLY A 21 -20.37 -15.96 -9.65
N TYR A 22 -21.49 -16.62 -9.36
CA TYR A 22 -21.77 -17.13 -8.01
C TYR A 22 -20.70 -18.13 -7.51
N LEU A 23 -20.26 -19.07 -8.37
CA LEU A 23 -19.21 -20.04 -8.03
C LEU A 23 -17.82 -19.40 -7.87
N ARG A 24 -17.55 -18.31 -8.61
CA ARG A 24 -16.31 -17.54 -8.49
C ARG A 24 -16.29 -16.82 -7.14
N HIS A 25 -17.37 -16.10 -6.81
CA HIS A 25 -17.56 -15.44 -5.53
C HIS A 25 -17.40 -16.41 -4.35
N MET A 26 -18.09 -17.56 -4.36
CA MET A 26 -18.00 -18.55 -3.28
C MET A 26 -16.59 -19.09 -3.06
N ARG A 27 -15.80 -19.25 -4.14
CA ARG A 27 -14.39 -19.68 -4.04
C ARG A 27 -13.46 -18.58 -3.54
N GLN A 28 -13.63 -17.35 -4.01
CA GLN A 28 -12.72 -16.26 -3.70
C GLN A 28 -12.97 -15.69 -2.31
N VAL A 29 -14.23 -15.51 -1.92
CA VAL A 29 -14.60 -14.85 -0.66
C VAL A 29 -14.70 -15.85 0.49
N HIS A 30 -15.23 -17.05 0.25
CA HIS A 30 -15.50 -18.04 1.30
C HIS A 30 -14.60 -19.29 1.22
N GLY A 31 -13.57 -19.28 0.35
CA GLY A 31 -12.66 -20.41 0.12
C GLY A 31 -11.89 -20.87 1.35
N ASN A 32 -11.52 -19.92 2.21
CA ASN A 32 -10.72 -20.15 3.41
C ASN A 32 -11.48 -19.86 4.71
N ASP A 33 -12.81 -19.77 4.65
CA ASP A 33 -13.62 -19.45 5.82
C ASP A 33 -13.65 -20.63 6.81
N ARG A 34 -13.11 -20.41 8.02
CA ARG A 34 -13.06 -21.44 9.08
C ARG A 34 -14.44 -21.80 9.61
N LEU A 35 -15.43 -20.92 9.43
CA LEU A 35 -16.80 -21.11 9.90
C LEU A 35 -17.77 -21.27 8.72
N PHE A 36 -17.29 -21.81 7.60
CA PHE A 36 -18.13 -22.06 6.43
C PHE A 36 -19.33 -22.93 6.79
N GLY A 37 -20.53 -22.37 6.65
CA GLY A 37 -21.79 -23.05 6.90
C GLY A 37 -22.86 -22.49 6.00
N THR A 38 -23.32 -23.27 5.02
CA THR A 38 -24.33 -22.78 4.08
C THR A 38 -25.26 -23.87 3.57
N ASN A 39 -26.48 -23.50 3.24
CA ASN A 39 -27.47 -24.33 2.55
C ASN A 39 -27.45 -24.05 1.05
N CYS A 40 -27.91 -25.01 0.26
CA CYS A 40 -28.05 -24.80 -1.19
C CYS A 40 -29.28 -23.94 -1.49
N PRO A 41 -29.15 -22.79 -2.18
CA PRO A 41 -30.30 -21.95 -2.51
C PRO A 41 -31.11 -22.46 -3.71
N LEU A 42 -30.64 -23.52 -4.39
CA LEU A 42 -31.23 -24.02 -5.64
C LEU A 42 -32.07 -25.30 -5.44
N CYS A 43 -32.07 -25.85 -4.24
CA CYS A 43 -32.95 -26.95 -3.87
C CYS A 43 -33.34 -26.84 -2.40
N ASP A 44 -34.50 -27.40 -2.05
CA ASP A 44 -35.00 -27.49 -0.67
C ASP A 44 -34.23 -28.51 0.19
N SER A 45 -32.93 -28.68 -0.07
CA SER A 45 -32.08 -29.47 0.79
C SER A 45 -31.87 -28.70 2.10
N TYR A 46 -32.39 -29.22 3.20
CA TYR A 46 -32.06 -28.74 4.56
C TYR A 46 -30.63 -29.09 4.98
N PHE A 47 -29.79 -29.55 4.05
CA PHE A 47 -28.42 -29.93 4.31
C PHE A 47 -27.53 -28.69 4.42
N ILE A 48 -26.86 -28.54 5.57
CA ILE A 48 -25.88 -27.49 5.80
C ILE A 48 -24.50 -28.04 5.42
N PHE A 49 -23.88 -27.43 4.42
CA PHE A 49 -22.53 -27.74 4.03
C PHE A 49 -21.55 -26.99 4.93
N THR A 50 -20.71 -27.74 5.64
CA THR A 50 -19.69 -27.22 6.57
C THR A 50 -18.34 -26.94 5.91
N ASN A 51 -18.21 -27.23 4.62
CA ASN A 51 -17.02 -26.88 3.85
C ASN A 51 -17.40 -26.58 2.39
N LEU A 52 -16.65 -25.67 1.77
CA LEU A 52 -16.91 -25.21 0.42
C LEU A 52 -16.78 -26.33 -0.62
N LYS A 53 -15.84 -27.26 -0.45
CA LYS A 53 -15.62 -28.34 -1.42
C LYS A 53 -16.85 -29.24 -1.57
N SER A 54 -17.49 -29.61 -0.47
CA SER A 54 -18.72 -30.39 -0.44
C SER A 54 -19.89 -29.62 -1.06
N PHE A 55 -20.02 -28.33 -0.76
CA PHE A 55 -21.03 -27.46 -1.37
C PHE A 55 -20.88 -27.36 -2.89
N MET A 56 -19.66 -27.10 -3.36
CA MET A 56 -19.35 -27.00 -4.79
C MET A 56 -19.60 -28.31 -5.53
N ASN A 57 -19.30 -29.44 -4.90
CA ASN A 57 -19.54 -30.76 -5.48
C ASN A 57 -21.05 -31.04 -5.59
N HIS A 58 -21.84 -30.64 -4.60
CA HIS A 58 -23.30 -30.71 -4.67
C HIS A 58 -23.85 -29.86 -5.83
N LEU A 59 -23.44 -28.59 -5.94
CA LEU A 59 -23.85 -27.72 -7.05
C LEU A 59 -23.52 -28.33 -8.40
N ARG A 60 -22.32 -28.89 -8.56
CA ARG A 60 -21.90 -29.54 -9.81
C ARG A 60 -22.77 -30.75 -10.16
N ASN A 61 -23.03 -31.61 -9.19
CA ASN A 61 -23.70 -32.88 -9.44
C ASN A 61 -25.21 -32.75 -9.62
N HIS A 62 -25.84 -31.79 -8.94
CA HIS A 62 -27.30 -31.68 -8.90
C HIS A 62 -27.86 -30.52 -9.71
N HIS A 63 -27.08 -29.47 -9.96
CA HIS A 63 -27.59 -28.22 -10.53
C HIS A 63 -26.95 -27.82 -11.85
N LEU A 64 -25.68 -28.16 -12.07
CA LEU A 64 -24.91 -27.62 -13.21
C LEU A 64 -24.82 -28.54 -14.44
N GLY A 65 -25.45 -29.72 -14.42
CA GLY A 65 -25.48 -30.67 -15.54
C GLY A 65 -24.09 -31.23 -15.91
N ARG A 66 -24.05 -32.45 -16.47
CA ARG A 66 -22.80 -33.16 -16.83
C ARG A 66 -21.96 -32.51 -17.95
N SER A 67 -22.42 -31.43 -18.59
CA SER A 67 -21.77 -30.78 -19.74
C SER A 67 -20.66 -29.78 -19.37
N SER A 68 -20.38 -29.55 -18.09
CA SER A 68 -19.36 -28.60 -17.60
C SER A 68 -18.10 -29.30 -17.04
N GLN A 69 -17.70 -30.44 -17.63
CA GLN A 69 -16.50 -31.19 -17.22
C GLN A 69 -15.18 -30.65 -17.76
N GLU A 70 -15.19 -29.69 -18.70
CA GLU A 70 -13.98 -28.97 -19.11
C GLU A 70 -14.00 -27.57 -18.48
N MET A 71 -13.19 -27.35 -17.44
CA MET A 71 -12.81 -25.99 -17.06
C MET A 71 -11.54 -25.61 -17.84
N PRO A 72 -11.48 -24.38 -18.40
CA PRO A 72 -10.21 -23.84 -18.86
C PRO A 72 -9.29 -23.64 -17.65
N PRO A 73 -7.96 -23.74 -17.83
CA PRO A 73 -7.00 -23.36 -16.80
C PRO A 73 -7.17 -21.90 -16.42
N LEU A 74 -6.59 -21.52 -15.27
CA LEU A 74 -6.60 -20.17 -14.68
C LEU A 74 -6.09 -19.03 -15.60
N SER A 75 -5.73 -19.31 -16.86
CA SER A 75 -5.06 -18.42 -17.79
C SER A 75 -5.91 -17.99 -19.02
N LEU A 76 -7.19 -18.37 -19.13
CA LEU A 76 -7.94 -18.25 -20.40
C LEU A 76 -9.41 -17.80 -20.30
N LEU A 77 -9.73 -16.82 -19.44
CA LEU A 77 -11.08 -16.21 -19.44
C LEU A 77 -11.02 -14.68 -19.53
N LEU A 78 -10.21 -14.18 -20.47
CA LEU A 78 -10.38 -12.87 -21.07
C LEU A 78 -10.90 -13.14 -22.48
N ASP A 79 -12.22 -13.11 -22.67
CA ASP A 79 -12.88 -12.69 -23.91
C ASP A 79 -14.37 -13.03 -23.86
N CYS A 80 -15.19 -11.99 -23.75
CA CYS A 80 -16.52 -11.97 -24.37
C CYS A 80 -17.01 -10.53 -24.48
N ASN A 81 -16.54 -9.85 -25.53
CA ASN A 81 -17.31 -8.81 -26.21
C ASN A 81 -18.45 -9.50 -26.98
N ASP A 82 -19.68 -9.03 -26.77
CA ASP A 82 -20.73 -8.84 -27.77
C ASP A 82 -22.09 -8.88 -27.08
N PHE A 83 -22.80 -7.75 -27.02
CA PHE A 83 -24.22 -7.68 -27.39
C PHE A 83 -24.66 -6.21 -27.48
N ASN A 84 -24.93 -5.78 -28.71
CA ASN A 84 -25.72 -4.61 -29.07
C ASN A 84 -27.16 -4.78 -28.57
N LEU A 85 -27.77 -3.75 -28.00
CA LEU A 85 -29.12 -3.31 -28.41
C LEU A 85 -29.48 -1.94 -27.84
N ASN A 86 -29.65 -1.01 -28.78
CA ASN A 86 -30.25 0.30 -28.61
C ASN A 86 -31.70 0.20 -28.09
N ASN A 87 -32.14 1.31 -27.47
CA ASN A 87 -33.36 2.07 -27.75
C ASN A 87 -34.27 2.31 -26.54
N TYR A 88 -34.93 3.48 -26.55
CA TYR A 88 -35.83 4.11 -25.56
C TYR A 88 -35.12 4.85 -24.41
N GLY A 89 -35.37 6.12 -24.13
CA GLY A 89 -36.29 7.13 -24.66
C GLY A 89 -36.21 8.34 -23.72
N GLU A 90 -36.07 9.53 -24.29
CA GLU A 90 -36.00 10.80 -23.54
C GLU A 90 -37.26 11.02 -22.72
N ILE A 91 -37.09 11.39 -21.44
CA ILE A 91 -38.14 12.04 -20.65
C ILE A 91 -37.48 13.22 -19.92
N GLU A 92 -37.76 14.41 -20.43
CA GLU A 92 -37.57 15.69 -19.77
C GLU A 92 -38.45 15.77 -18.52
N ILE A 93 -37.88 16.15 -17.37
CA ILE A 93 -38.66 16.71 -16.27
C ILE A 93 -37.95 17.95 -15.74
N GLU A 94 -38.75 19.01 -15.72
CA GLU A 94 -38.45 20.42 -15.49
C GLU A 94 -37.89 20.70 -14.09
N GLN A 95 -36.99 21.67 -14.07
CA GLN A 95 -36.40 22.30 -12.91
C GLN A 95 -37.41 23.29 -12.28
N HIS A 96 -37.55 23.26 -10.97
CA HIS A 96 -38.13 24.38 -10.22
C HIS A 96 -37.39 24.61 -8.89
N GLU A 97 -36.44 25.53 -8.98
CA GLU A 97 -36.25 26.71 -8.11
C GLU A 97 -36.53 26.56 -6.61
N GLN A 98 -35.47 26.28 -5.85
CA GLN A 98 -35.22 26.89 -4.53
C GLN A 98 -33.72 27.18 -4.40
N HIS A 99 -33.23 28.12 -5.21
CA HIS A 99 -31.87 28.65 -5.17
C HIS A 99 -31.98 30.12 -4.80
N GLU A 100 -31.50 30.51 -3.61
CA GLU A 100 -31.05 31.88 -3.33
C GLU A 100 -30.47 32.11 -1.92
N GLN A 101 -30.36 31.10 -1.05
CA GLN A 101 -29.78 31.30 0.30
C GLN A 101 -28.62 30.36 0.68
N HIS A 102 -28.15 29.50 -0.23
CA HIS A 102 -27.01 28.60 0.01
C HIS A 102 -25.71 28.99 -0.74
N GLU A 103 -25.79 29.88 -1.74
CA GLU A 103 -24.66 30.18 -2.65
C GLU A 103 -23.50 30.96 -2.00
N GLN A 104 -23.73 31.70 -0.92
CA GLN A 104 -22.67 32.50 -0.29
C GLN A 104 -21.81 31.73 0.72
N GLN A 105 -22.21 30.51 1.11
CA GLN A 105 -21.45 29.66 2.01
C GLN A 105 -20.68 28.54 1.25
N GLU A 106 -21.14 28.13 0.07
CA GLU A 106 -20.41 27.22 -0.82
C GLU A 106 -19.24 27.90 -1.55
N GLN A 107 -19.32 29.19 -1.85
CA GLN A 107 -18.24 29.92 -2.55
C GLN A 107 -16.97 30.12 -1.71
N ARG A 108 -17.00 29.92 -0.39
CA ARG A 108 -15.77 29.95 0.44
C ARG A 108 -15.06 28.61 0.56
N ILE A 109 -15.72 27.50 0.24
CA ILE A 109 -15.10 26.16 0.23
C ILE A 109 -14.44 25.85 -1.13
N LEU A 110 -14.70 26.64 -2.17
CA LEU A 110 -14.19 26.42 -3.53
C LEU A 110 -12.93 27.22 -3.89
N SER A 111 -12.13 27.67 -2.91
CA SER A 111 -10.82 28.31 -3.18
C SER A 111 -9.60 27.53 -2.70
N TRP A 112 -9.78 26.28 -2.24
CA TRP A 112 -8.66 25.35 -2.23
C TRP A 112 -8.25 25.16 -3.68
N GLN A 113 -7.09 25.68 -4.03
CA GLN A 113 -6.43 25.44 -5.29
C GLN A 113 -6.35 23.92 -5.45
N TYR A 114 -7.32 23.34 -6.18
CA TYR A 114 -7.21 21.99 -6.69
C TYR A 114 -6.06 22.05 -7.69
N GLU A 115 -4.85 21.77 -7.20
CA GLU A 115 -3.83 21.15 -8.04
C GLU A 115 -4.54 19.98 -8.76
N ASN A 116 -4.28 19.81 -10.05
CA ASN A 116 -4.89 18.79 -10.92
C ASN A 116 -4.58 17.36 -10.43
N HIS A 117 -5.10 16.98 -9.27
CA HIS A 117 -4.99 15.67 -8.67
C HIS A 117 -6.20 14.86 -9.11
N ASP A 118 -5.95 13.78 -9.85
CA ASP A 118 -6.96 12.78 -10.12
C ASP A 118 -7.26 12.04 -8.80
N PRO A 119 -8.48 12.12 -8.25
CA PRO A 119 -8.84 11.41 -7.01
C PRO A 119 -8.58 9.90 -7.08
N LEU A 120 -8.62 9.32 -8.29
CA LEU A 120 -8.33 7.90 -8.52
C LEU A 120 -6.85 7.59 -8.26
N ASP A 121 -5.95 8.48 -8.69
CA ASP A 121 -4.53 8.36 -8.40
C ASP A 121 -4.25 8.50 -6.91
N ASP A 122 -4.98 9.36 -6.19
CA ASP A 122 -4.83 9.49 -4.75
C ASP A 122 -5.24 8.22 -4.00
N ILE A 123 -6.35 7.58 -4.39
CA ILE A 123 -6.79 6.30 -3.82
C ILE A 123 -5.76 5.21 -4.11
N LYS A 124 -5.31 5.09 -5.36
CA LYS A 124 -4.27 4.13 -5.78
C LYS A 124 -3.00 4.31 -4.96
N ASN A 125 -2.51 5.56 -4.86
CA ASN A 125 -1.32 5.91 -4.11
C ASN A 125 -1.46 5.65 -2.62
N PHE A 126 -2.65 5.85 -2.05
CA PHE A 126 -2.93 5.56 -0.65
C PHE A 126 -2.74 4.06 -0.33
N TYR A 127 -3.43 3.18 -1.06
CA TYR A 127 -3.37 1.74 -0.81
C TYR A 127 -1.99 1.16 -1.11
N LEU A 128 -1.33 1.66 -2.14
CA LEU A 128 0.03 1.25 -2.46
C LEU A 128 0.99 1.63 -1.33
N LYS A 129 1.00 2.90 -0.89
CA LYS A 129 1.85 3.34 0.23
C LYS A 129 1.53 2.58 1.53
N MET A 130 0.26 2.27 1.77
CA MET A 130 -0.15 1.46 2.92
C MET A 130 0.45 0.06 2.84
N LEU A 131 0.30 -0.64 1.71
CA LEU A 131 0.85 -1.98 1.52
C LEU A 131 2.37 -1.99 1.68
N LEU A 132 3.08 -1.06 1.06
CA LEU A 132 4.54 -1.00 1.19
C LEU A 132 4.96 -0.79 2.65
N LYS A 133 4.32 0.14 3.39
CA LYS A 133 4.59 0.38 4.82
C LYS A 133 4.33 -0.84 5.69
N VAL A 134 3.24 -1.55 5.41
CA VAL A 134 2.85 -2.74 6.18
C VAL A 134 3.83 -3.89 5.90
N ARG A 135 4.26 -4.08 4.66
CA ARG A 135 5.29 -5.06 4.32
C ARG A 135 6.60 -4.75 5.02
N GLU A 136 7.06 -3.50 4.96
CA GLU A 136 8.28 -3.05 5.61
C GLU A 136 8.21 -3.23 7.12
N GLY A 137 7.14 -2.76 7.75
CA GLY A 137 6.98 -2.76 9.21
C GLY A 137 6.80 -4.15 9.83
N HIS A 138 6.31 -5.13 9.07
CA HIS A 138 6.02 -6.48 9.57
C HIS A 138 6.77 -7.59 8.84
N VAL A 139 7.68 -7.25 7.92
CA VAL A 139 8.46 -8.19 7.09
C VAL A 139 7.54 -9.24 6.44
N LEU A 140 6.46 -8.77 5.81
CA LEU A 140 5.42 -9.66 5.30
C LEU A 140 5.90 -10.45 4.07
N PRO A 141 5.65 -11.78 4.06
CA PRO A 141 5.88 -12.59 2.86
C PRO A 141 5.02 -12.15 1.66
N GLY A 142 5.54 -12.32 0.44
CA GLY A 142 4.86 -11.90 -0.78
C GLY A 142 3.47 -12.53 -1.00
N ASN A 143 3.26 -13.76 -0.54
CA ASN A 143 1.92 -14.40 -0.60
C ASN A 143 0.90 -13.70 0.31
N VAL A 144 1.31 -13.21 1.49
CA VAL A 144 0.45 -12.42 2.39
C VAL A 144 0.10 -11.09 1.71
N MET A 145 1.07 -10.46 1.05
CA MET A 145 0.85 -9.22 0.30
C MET A 145 -0.16 -9.40 -0.82
N LYS A 146 -0.10 -10.51 -1.57
CA LYS A 146 -1.10 -10.87 -2.60
C LYS A 146 -2.51 -10.99 -2.01
N THR A 147 -2.65 -11.65 -0.86
CA THR A 147 -3.94 -11.76 -0.17
C THR A 147 -4.48 -10.41 0.30
N MET A 148 -3.59 -9.52 0.78
CA MET A 148 -3.98 -8.17 1.16
C MET A 148 -4.40 -7.33 -0.05
N ALA A 149 -3.65 -7.39 -1.16
CA ALA A 149 -3.99 -6.74 -2.41
C ALA A 149 -5.38 -7.18 -2.91
N LEU A 150 -5.63 -8.50 -2.96
CA LEU A 150 -6.94 -9.06 -3.30
C LEU A 150 -8.08 -8.52 -2.42
N SER A 151 -7.83 -8.45 -1.11
CA SER A 151 -8.83 -7.98 -0.15
C SER A 151 -9.14 -6.50 -0.33
N ILE A 152 -8.13 -5.68 -0.66
CA ILE A 152 -8.28 -4.26 -0.98
C ILE A 152 -9.06 -4.08 -2.28
N THR A 153 -8.71 -4.80 -3.35
CA THR A 153 -9.41 -4.74 -4.63
C THR A 153 -10.88 -5.13 -4.44
N CYS A 154 -11.17 -6.23 -3.73
CA CYS A 154 -12.54 -6.66 -3.46
C CYS A 154 -13.32 -5.62 -2.64
N LEU A 155 -12.68 -4.98 -1.66
CA LEU A 155 -13.30 -3.91 -0.89
C LEU A 155 -13.65 -2.70 -1.77
N LEU A 156 -12.74 -2.30 -2.66
CA LEU A 156 -12.95 -1.20 -3.61
C LEU A 156 -14.06 -1.50 -4.61
N GLU A 157 -14.17 -2.74 -5.10
CA GLU A 157 -15.28 -3.18 -5.95
C GLU A 157 -16.61 -3.05 -5.22
N ILE A 158 -16.70 -3.52 -3.96
CA ILE A 158 -17.92 -3.46 -3.16
C ILE A 158 -18.31 -2.00 -2.89
N PHE A 159 -17.35 -1.15 -2.51
CA PHE A 159 -17.61 0.27 -2.27
C PHE A 159 -18.09 0.97 -3.53
N SER A 160 -17.40 0.75 -4.65
CA SER A 160 -17.77 1.33 -5.93
C SER A 160 -19.20 0.92 -6.31
N TYR A 161 -19.51 -0.38 -6.23
CA TYR A 161 -20.85 -0.90 -6.53
C TYR A 161 -21.92 -0.24 -5.66
N HIS A 162 -21.68 -0.12 -4.35
CA HIS A 162 -22.64 0.49 -3.43
C HIS A 162 -22.82 2.00 -3.72
N LEU A 163 -21.74 2.70 -4.08
CA LEU A 163 -21.78 4.12 -4.35
C LEU A 163 -22.57 4.40 -5.64
N LEU A 164 -22.32 3.67 -6.72
CA LEU A 164 -23.10 3.79 -7.94
C LEU A 164 -24.56 3.38 -7.76
N SER A 165 -24.84 2.33 -6.98
CA SER A 165 -26.22 1.92 -6.71
C SER A 165 -27.01 3.01 -5.98
N LYS A 166 -26.37 3.79 -5.10
CA LYS A 166 -27.00 4.93 -4.42
C LYS A 166 -27.17 6.15 -5.31
N LEU A 167 -26.23 6.37 -6.23
CA LEU A 167 -26.29 7.49 -7.17
C LEU A 167 -27.22 7.25 -8.37
N HIS A 168 -27.89 6.08 -8.46
CA HIS A 168 -28.73 5.68 -9.59
C HIS A 168 -28.01 5.77 -10.95
N MET A 169 -26.68 5.74 -10.95
CA MET A 169 -25.90 5.75 -12.17
C MET A 169 -25.82 4.34 -12.74
N ASN A 170 -25.80 4.25 -14.07
CA ASN A 170 -25.72 2.96 -14.75
C ASN A 170 -24.38 2.28 -14.41
N ILE A 171 -24.46 1.21 -13.61
CA ILE A 171 -23.32 0.52 -12.99
C ILE A 171 -22.38 -0.06 -14.05
N ASP A 172 -22.92 -0.39 -15.22
CA ASP A 172 -22.24 -1.17 -16.25
C ASP A 172 -21.17 -0.39 -17.04
N ASN A 173 -21.20 0.95 -17.04
CA ASN A 173 -20.27 1.76 -17.86
C ASN A 173 -19.19 2.51 -17.06
N VAL A 174 -19.33 2.68 -15.74
CA VAL A 174 -18.44 3.57 -14.96
C VAL A 174 -17.46 2.79 -14.07
N ILE A 175 -17.84 1.62 -13.56
CA ILE A 175 -16.97 0.78 -12.70
C ILE A 175 -16.18 -0.26 -13.49
N SER A 176 -16.70 -0.69 -14.64
CA SER A 176 -16.49 -2.07 -15.05
C SER A 176 -15.11 -2.42 -15.61
N ASN A 177 -14.27 -1.52 -16.14
CA ASN A 177 -13.07 -2.02 -16.85
C ASN A 177 -11.72 -1.32 -16.67
N ASN A 178 -11.62 -0.08 -16.17
CA ASN A 178 -10.28 0.56 -16.10
C ASN A 178 -9.78 0.77 -14.67
N PHE A 179 -10.57 1.37 -13.77
CA PHE A 179 -10.05 1.75 -12.44
C PHE A 179 -9.67 0.56 -11.56
N ASN A 180 -10.58 -0.40 -11.35
CA ASN A 180 -10.29 -1.55 -10.50
C ASN A 180 -9.15 -2.40 -11.09
N ASN A 181 -9.11 -2.53 -12.42
CA ASN A 181 -8.04 -3.26 -13.11
C ASN A 181 -6.68 -2.56 -12.96
N ASP A 182 -6.63 -1.22 -13.05
CA ASP A 182 -5.39 -0.47 -12.88
C ASP A 182 -4.88 -0.50 -11.44
N VAL A 183 -5.77 -0.34 -10.46
CA VAL A 183 -5.42 -0.47 -9.04
C VAL A 183 -4.99 -1.89 -8.72
N GLU A 184 -5.77 -2.90 -9.14
CA GLU A 184 -5.45 -4.31 -8.95
C GLU A 184 -4.07 -4.62 -9.51
N LYS A 185 -3.84 -4.32 -10.79
CA LYS A 185 -2.56 -4.55 -11.46
C LYS A 185 -1.40 -3.95 -10.67
N THR A 186 -1.52 -2.69 -10.26
CA THR A 186 -0.45 -2.00 -9.52
C THR A 186 -0.21 -2.65 -8.14
N LEU A 187 -1.27 -3.01 -7.40
CA LEU A 187 -1.14 -3.65 -6.08
C LEU A 187 -0.59 -5.08 -6.19
N PHE A 188 -0.85 -5.77 -7.30
CA PHE A 188 -0.28 -7.09 -7.55
C PHE A 188 1.18 -7.03 -7.95
N GLU A 189 1.57 -6.11 -8.84
CA GLU A 189 2.96 -5.93 -9.30
C GLU A 189 3.93 -5.78 -8.11
N ILE A 190 3.58 -5.00 -7.08
CA ILE A 190 4.43 -4.83 -5.87
C ILE A 190 4.59 -6.11 -5.04
N SER A 191 3.70 -7.09 -5.22
CA SER A 191 3.67 -8.34 -4.48
C SER A 191 4.28 -9.52 -5.24
N GLU A 192 4.62 -9.33 -6.52
CA GLU A 192 5.14 -10.40 -7.38
C GLU A 192 6.56 -10.80 -7.05
N SER A 193 7.43 -9.81 -6.82
CA SER A 193 8.86 -10.04 -6.59
C SER A 193 9.44 -9.06 -5.58
N GLU A 194 10.63 -9.40 -5.06
CA GLU A 194 11.39 -8.48 -4.21
C GLU A 194 11.87 -7.26 -5.00
N ASP A 195 12.28 -7.44 -6.26
CA ASP A 195 12.73 -6.34 -7.12
C ASP A 195 11.60 -5.34 -7.43
N SER A 196 10.39 -5.83 -7.69
CA SER A 196 9.20 -4.97 -7.88
C SER A 196 8.92 -4.15 -6.63
N PHE A 197 8.96 -4.79 -5.46
CA PHE A 197 8.78 -4.12 -4.18
C PHE A 197 9.83 -3.03 -3.92
N ILE A 198 11.11 -3.35 -4.10
CA ILE A 198 12.20 -2.39 -3.92
C ILE A 198 12.04 -1.23 -4.90
N SER A 199 11.71 -1.50 -6.16
CA SER A 199 11.47 -0.46 -7.17
C SER A 199 10.34 0.48 -6.76
N SER A 200 9.24 -0.05 -6.24
CA SER A 200 8.15 0.78 -5.70
C SER A 200 8.58 1.59 -4.47
N CYS A 201 9.37 1.02 -3.56
CA CYS A 201 9.93 1.78 -2.45
C CYS A 201 10.84 2.94 -2.92
N GLN A 202 11.59 2.76 -4.02
CA GLN A 202 12.39 3.85 -4.61
C GLN A 202 11.50 4.98 -5.14
N ILE A 203 10.41 4.64 -5.82
CA ILE A 203 9.46 5.62 -6.37
C ILE A 203 8.73 6.37 -5.25
N TYR A 204 8.15 5.64 -4.29
CA TYR A 204 7.20 6.21 -3.34
C TYR A 204 7.83 6.74 -2.05
N PHE A 205 8.99 6.20 -1.65
CA PHE A 205 9.67 6.57 -0.41
C PHE A 205 11.09 7.11 -0.64
N LYS A 206 11.50 7.29 -1.89
CA LYS A 206 12.87 7.69 -2.25
C LYS A 206 13.92 6.76 -1.60
N PHE A 207 13.59 5.47 -1.54
CA PHE A 207 14.50 4.46 -1.00
C PHE A 207 15.82 4.46 -1.79
N VAL A 208 16.94 4.41 -1.08
CA VAL A 208 18.28 4.36 -1.69
C VAL A 208 18.78 2.92 -1.60
N LYS A 209 18.93 2.28 -2.77
CA LYS A 209 19.40 0.89 -2.84
C LYS A 209 20.87 0.79 -2.41
N PRO A 210 21.24 -0.24 -1.62
CA PRO A 210 22.64 -0.52 -1.32
C PRO A 210 23.44 -0.79 -2.60
N LYS A 211 24.68 -0.30 -2.65
CA LYS A 211 25.67 -0.58 -3.70
C LYS A 211 26.68 -1.62 -3.20
N GLU A 212 27.02 -2.58 -4.06
CA GLU A 212 28.07 -3.56 -3.80
C GLU A 212 29.43 -2.98 -4.19
N ILE A 213 30.44 -3.20 -3.35
CA ILE A 213 31.85 -2.91 -3.64
C ILE A 213 32.72 -4.12 -3.31
N ILE A 214 33.85 -4.22 -4.00
CA ILE A 214 34.87 -5.23 -3.73
C ILE A 214 36.01 -4.55 -2.98
N LEU A 215 36.28 -5.01 -1.76
CA LEU A 215 37.37 -4.52 -0.93
C LEU A 215 38.73 -4.99 -1.49
N PRO A 216 39.84 -4.33 -1.13
CA PRO A 216 41.18 -4.77 -1.54
C PRO A 216 41.53 -6.20 -1.15
N THR A 217 40.86 -6.75 -0.12
CA THR A 217 40.99 -8.13 0.33
C THR A 217 40.26 -9.15 -0.55
N GLY A 218 39.51 -8.71 -1.55
CA GLY A 218 38.64 -9.54 -2.39
C GLY A 218 37.25 -9.80 -1.79
N ASN A 219 37.01 -9.38 -0.55
CA ASN A 219 35.70 -9.51 0.10
C ASN A 219 34.70 -8.50 -0.48
N LYS A 220 33.43 -8.89 -0.53
CA LYS A 220 32.33 -7.99 -0.87
C LYS A 220 31.90 -7.19 0.36
N ALA A 221 31.58 -5.92 0.15
CA ALA A 221 30.90 -5.07 1.13
C ALA A 221 29.76 -4.33 0.44
N TYR A 222 28.75 -3.94 1.22
CA TYR A 222 27.62 -3.17 0.73
C TYR A 222 27.58 -1.82 1.43
N TYR A 223 27.10 -0.80 0.74
CA TYR A 223 26.93 0.50 1.39
C TYR A 223 25.74 1.24 0.83
N ILE A 224 25.10 2.04 1.68
CA ILE A 224 24.09 2.98 1.24
C ILE A 224 24.81 4.30 0.90
N PRO A 225 24.71 4.80 -0.34
CA PRO A 225 25.29 6.08 -0.73
C PRO A 225 24.74 7.21 0.12
N LEU A 226 25.57 7.71 1.04
CA LEU A 226 25.19 8.72 2.00
C LEU A 226 24.73 10.02 1.34
N CYS A 227 25.39 10.44 0.26
CA CYS A 227 25.00 11.64 -0.48
C CYS A 227 23.58 11.52 -1.05
N ASP A 228 23.27 10.40 -1.71
CA ASP A 228 21.94 10.16 -2.31
C ASP A 228 20.85 10.18 -1.22
N LEU A 229 21.14 9.57 -0.08
CA LEU A 229 20.25 9.53 1.07
C LEU A 229 20.02 10.90 1.72
N LEU A 230 21.10 11.67 1.92
CA LEU A 230 21.00 13.01 2.47
C LEU A 230 20.26 13.95 1.51
N MET A 231 20.51 13.87 0.21
CA MET A 231 19.75 14.63 -0.80
C MET A 231 18.26 14.32 -0.69
N ASN A 232 17.88 13.04 -0.62
CA ASN A 232 16.49 12.64 -0.44
C ASN A 232 15.87 13.15 0.87
N LEU A 233 16.65 13.25 1.94
CA LEU A 233 16.21 13.83 3.21
C LEU A 233 16.00 15.35 3.10
N PHE A 234 16.94 16.07 2.49
CA PHE A 234 16.85 17.52 2.29
C PHE A 234 15.75 17.95 1.34
N GLU A 235 15.37 17.09 0.40
CA GLU A 235 14.21 17.31 -0.48
C GLU A 235 12.86 17.14 0.24
N LYS A 236 12.83 16.60 1.47
CA LYS A 236 11.58 16.53 2.23
C LYS A 236 11.15 17.93 2.64
N LYS A 237 9.87 18.24 2.38
CA LYS A 237 9.24 19.47 2.83
C LYS A 237 9.48 19.66 4.34
N ASP A 238 9.83 20.88 4.72
CA ASP A 238 10.06 21.31 6.10
C ASP A 238 11.29 20.69 6.81
N PHE A 239 12.07 19.81 6.15
CA PHE A 239 13.25 19.20 6.79
C PHE A 239 14.38 20.20 6.98
N TYR A 240 14.72 20.95 5.93
CA TYR A 240 15.73 22.01 6.01
C TYR A 240 15.30 23.12 6.98
N ASP A 241 14.03 23.53 6.94
CA ASP A 241 13.49 24.54 7.85
C ASP A 241 13.55 24.08 9.31
N SER A 242 13.32 22.79 9.57
CA SER A 242 13.47 22.19 10.89
C SER A 242 14.92 22.27 11.40
N ILE A 243 15.91 22.01 10.55
CA ILE A 243 17.35 22.15 10.89
C ILE A 243 17.67 23.62 11.19
N LYS A 244 17.20 24.54 10.34
CA LYS A 244 17.45 25.97 10.52
C LYS A 244 16.87 26.48 11.83
N GLN A 245 15.63 26.09 12.14
CA GLN A 245 14.97 26.44 13.40
C GLN A 245 15.75 25.89 14.61
N GLU A 246 16.24 24.66 14.55
CA GLU A 246 17.04 24.07 15.62
C GLU A 246 18.35 24.84 15.83
N ASN A 247 19.05 25.18 14.75
CA ASN A 247 20.27 25.97 14.82
C ASN A 247 20.04 27.37 15.42
N GLU A 248 18.90 28.00 15.13
CA GLU A 248 18.50 29.27 15.76
C GLU A 248 18.27 29.10 17.27
N ILE A 249 17.64 28.00 17.71
CA ILE A 249 17.46 27.69 19.14
C ILE A 249 18.81 27.47 19.81
N ILE A 250 19.66 26.63 19.24
CA ILE A 250 21.03 26.35 19.71
C ILE A 250 21.81 27.66 19.91
N SER A 251 21.69 28.61 18.97
CA SER A 251 22.43 29.87 19.05
C SER A 251 22.07 30.74 20.27
N LYS A 252 20.86 30.61 20.82
CA LYS A 252 20.41 31.37 22.01
C LYS A 252 21.15 30.96 23.27
N PHE A 253 21.58 29.71 23.36
CA PHE A 253 22.30 29.15 24.52
C PHE A 253 23.83 29.33 24.43
N HIS A 254 24.34 30.12 23.48
CA HIS A 254 25.79 30.22 23.25
C HIS A 254 26.56 30.90 24.40
N GLU A 255 25.89 31.77 25.15
CA GLU A 255 26.45 32.57 26.26
C GLU A 255 25.97 32.10 27.64
N GLU A 256 25.12 31.08 27.69
CA GLU A 256 24.58 30.55 28.94
C GLU A 256 25.47 29.44 29.51
N ASP A 257 25.47 29.27 30.85
CA ASP A 257 26.11 28.12 31.54
C ASP A 257 25.27 26.82 31.40
N ILE A 258 24.46 26.73 30.34
CA ILE A 258 23.56 25.60 30.07
C ILE A 258 24.02 24.91 28.78
N ILE A 259 24.28 23.60 28.88
CA ILE A 259 24.54 22.77 27.71
C ILE A 259 23.21 22.26 27.18
N TYR A 260 22.66 22.97 26.20
CA TYR A 260 21.48 22.54 25.45
C TYR A 260 21.86 21.53 24.35
N HIS A 261 22.94 21.83 23.63
CA HIS A 261 23.42 21.04 22.49
C HIS A 261 24.95 20.94 22.50
N TYR A 262 25.51 19.92 21.84
CA TYR A 262 26.98 19.74 21.80
C TYR A 262 27.70 20.96 21.21
N ARG A 263 27.03 21.69 20.29
CA ARG A 263 27.53 22.94 19.69
C ARG A 263 27.76 24.04 20.72
N ASN A 264 26.98 24.08 21.81
CA ASN A 264 27.15 25.04 22.91
C ASN A 264 28.24 24.61 23.89
N ALA A 265 28.62 23.33 23.88
CA ALA A 265 29.71 22.84 24.72
C ALA A 265 31.03 23.52 24.34
N LYS A 266 31.95 23.63 25.31
CA LYS A 266 33.26 24.29 25.13
C LYS A 266 34.02 23.74 23.91
N ILE A 267 33.99 22.43 23.70
CA ILE A 267 34.66 21.76 22.58
C ILE A 267 33.96 22.09 21.25
N GLY A 268 32.62 22.10 21.21
CA GLY A 268 31.84 22.47 20.04
C GLY A 268 32.13 23.90 19.58
N ARG A 269 32.18 24.85 20.52
CA ARG A 269 32.51 26.26 20.25
C ARG A 269 33.91 26.48 19.68
N GLN A 270 34.85 25.60 20.02
CA GLN A 270 36.23 25.65 19.51
C GLN A 270 36.39 24.95 18.15
N HIS A 271 35.38 24.24 17.68
CA HIS A 271 35.47 23.48 16.44
C HIS A 271 35.38 24.40 15.21
N HIS A 272 36.50 24.56 14.50
CA HIS A 272 36.63 25.50 13.38
C HIS A 272 35.53 25.39 12.32
N ILE A 273 35.14 24.18 11.92
CA ILE A 273 34.09 23.97 10.89
C ILE A 273 32.71 24.40 11.38
N LEU A 274 32.40 24.08 12.64
CA LEU A 274 31.06 24.30 13.19
C LEU A 274 30.83 25.76 13.55
N ASN A 275 31.89 26.45 13.98
CA ASN A 275 31.84 27.86 14.31
C ASN A 275 31.83 28.75 13.05
N ASN A 276 32.58 28.37 12.01
CA ASN A 276 32.68 29.18 10.79
C ASN A 276 31.51 28.96 9.81
N ASN A 277 30.75 27.87 9.96
CA ASN A 277 29.64 27.56 9.06
C ASN A 277 28.40 27.13 9.84
N LYS A 278 27.44 28.07 9.98
CA LYS A 278 26.15 27.84 10.64
C LYS A 278 25.25 26.83 9.91
N ASN A 279 25.53 26.55 8.65
CA ASN A 279 24.79 25.59 7.82
C ASN A 279 25.51 24.22 7.73
N SER A 280 26.55 24.01 8.55
CA SER A 280 27.19 22.69 8.65
C SER A 280 26.26 21.71 9.34
N LEU A 281 26.27 20.45 8.89
CA LEU A 281 25.66 19.33 9.62
C LEU A 281 26.75 18.44 10.21
N LEU A 282 26.56 18.01 11.45
CA LEU A 282 27.37 16.97 12.06
C LEU A 282 26.76 15.60 11.78
N LEU A 283 27.56 14.78 11.09
CA LEU A 283 27.32 13.36 10.93
C LEU A 283 28.19 12.61 11.91
N GLN A 284 27.56 11.80 12.76
CA GLN A 284 28.26 10.89 13.65
C GLN A 284 28.25 9.51 13.04
N LEU A 285 29.42 8.89 12.91
CA LEU A 285 29.58 7.55 12.38
C LEU A 285 29.88 6.58 13.52
N TYR A 286 29.17 5.45 13.50
CA TYR A 286 29.28 4.36 14.46
C TYR A 286 29.68 3.10 13.72
N SER A 287 30.38 2.20 14.42
CA SER A 287 30.67 0.86 13.93
C SER A 287 30.43 -0.16 15.03
N ASP A 288 29.78 -1.26 14.70
CA ASP A 288 29.55 -2.39 15.60
C ASP A 288 29.80 -3.72 14.89
N ASP A 289 30.16 -4.74 15.66
CA ASP A 289 30.47 -6.08 15.16
C ASP A 289 29.39 -7.07 15.60
N LEU A 290 28.57 -7.51 14.65
CA LEU A 290 27.50 -8.48 14.88
C LEU A 290 27.97 -9.90 14.59
N GLY A 291 27.77 -10.80 15.55
CA GLY A 291 27.93 -12.23 15.34
C GLY A 291 26.68 -12.82 14.68
N VAL A 292 26.79 -13.25 13.42
CA VAL A 292 25.73 -13.94 12.70
C VAL A 292 25.98 -15.44 12.77
N VAL A 293 25.10 -16.16 13.46
CA VAL A 293 25.11 -17.61 13.51
C VAL A 293 24.06 -18.15 12.57
N ASN A 294 24.42 -19.12 11.72
CA ASN A 294 23.42 -19.88 11.00
C ASN A 294 22.74 -20.82 12.02
N PRO A 295 21.42 -20.67 12.30
CA PRO A 295 20.75 -21.50 13.31
C PRO A 295 20.68 -22.98 12.93
N LEU A 296 20.96 -23.35 11.67
CA LEU A 296 20.94 -24.72 11.17
C LEU A 296 22.32 -25.38 11.15
N ILE A 297 23.41 -24.61 11.29
CA ILE A 297 24.78 -25.12 11.29
C ILE A 297 25.31 -25.01 12.73
N GLY A 298 25.97 -26.07 13.22
CA GLY A 298 26.46 -26.13 14.60
C GLY A 298 27.28 -24.89 15.01
N LYS A 299 27.34 -24.61 16.31
CA LYS A 299 27.86 -23.39 16.98
C LYS A 299 29.21 -22.83 16.49
N ASN A 300 29.98 -23.56 15.70
CA ASN A 300 31.30 -23.19 15.21
C ASN A 300 31.27 -22.37 13.90
N ALA A 301 30.11 -22.13 13.28
CA ALA A 301 29.96 -21.30 12.08
C ALA A 301 29.39 -19.90 12.41
N ALA A 302 30.02 -19.20 13.35
CA ALA A 302 29.71 -17.80 13.62
C ALA A 302 30.46 -16.92 12.61
N HIS A 303 29.71 -16.23 11.75
CA HIS A 303 30.24 -15.22 10.86
C HIS A 303 30.25 -13.86 11.57
N LYS A 304 31.30 -13.08 11.38
CA LYS A 304 31.40 -11.73 11.93
C LYS A 304 30.97 -10.74 10.85
N LEU A 305 29.92 -9.97 11.13
CA LEU A 305 29.42 -8.89 10.29
C LEU A 305 29.76 -7.56 10.94
N THR A 306 30.71 -6.82 10.39
CA THR A 306 30.93 -5.44 10.80
C THR A 306 29.87 -4.57 10.15
N THR A 307 29.24 -3.73 10.95
CA THR A 307 28.15 -2.85 10.56
C THR A 307 28.54 -1.42 10.87
N PHE A 308 28.19 -0.50 9.97
CA PHE A 308 28.41 0.92 10.17
C PHE A 308 27.06 1.63 10.22
N TYR A 309 26.92 2.61 11.08
CA TYR A 309 25.71 3.41 11.21
C TYR A 309 26.06 4.88 11.21
N PHE A 310 25.12 5.73 10.83
CA PHE A 310 25.28 7.15 11.06
C PHE A 310 24.03 7.77 11.69
N SER A 311 24.24 8.86 12.43
CA SER A 311 23.19 9.75 12.90
C SER A 311 23.47 11.20 12.49
N LEU A 312 22.41 11.99 12.41
CA LEU A 312 22.46 13.44 12.20
C LEU A 312 22.18 14.13 13.53
N ASP A 313 23.14 14.88 14.04
CA ASP A 313 23.09 15.41 15.40
C ASP A 313 22.30 16.73 15.48
N ASP A 314 22.35 17.56 14.43
CA ASP A 314 21.70 18.88 14.40
C ASP A 314 20.20 18.84 14.03
N LEU A 315 19.55 17.73 14.37
CA LEU A 315 18.11 17.57 14.16
C LEU A 315 17.36 17.88 15.46
N PRO A 316 16.18 18.53 15.39
CA PRO A 316 15.34 18.72 16.56
C PRO A 316 15.10 17.42 17.33
N SER A 317 14.97 17.50 18.65
CA SER A 317 14.86 16.32 19.54
C SER A 317 13.73 15.35 19.18
N ARG A 318 12.65 15.86 18.57
CA ARG A 318 11.54 15.07 18.00
C ARG A 318 11.98 14.12 16.88
N HIS A 319 13.10 14.41 16.22
CA HIS A 319 13.71 13.57 15.20
C HIS A 319 14.84 12.71 15.80
N SER A 320 15.65 13.20 16.74
CA SER A 320 16.79 12.43 17.28
C SER A 320 16.42 11.18 18.09
N SER A 321 15.20 11.07 18.60
CA SER A 321 14.81 10.06 19.61
C SER A 321 14.24 8.74 19.06
N SER A 322 14.22 8.54 17.74
CA SER A 322 13.71 7.31 17.13
C SER A 322 14.83 6.56 16.41
N LEU A 323 14.92 5.24 16.63
CA LEU A 323 15.78 4.30 15.87
C LEU A 323 15.68 4.46 14.33
N ARG A 324 14.65 5.17 13.85
CA ARG A 324 14.43 5.58 12.45
C ARG A 324 15.53 6.46 11.84
N HIS A 325 16.48 6.98 12.62
CA HIS A 325 17.57 7.84 12.11
C HIS A 325 18.95 7.20 12.15
N TYR A 326 19.04 5.93 12.57
CA TYR A 326 20.22 5.12 12.36
C TYR A 326 20.07 4.40 11.03
N VAL A 327 20.91 4.77 10.08
CA VAL A 327 20.93 4.11 8.78
C VAL A 327 22.07 3.12 8.79
N LEU A 328 21.72 1.86 8.63
CA LEU A 328 22.67 0.76 8.57
C LEU A 328 23.37 0.74 7.20
N ILE A 329 24.69 0.66 7.23
CA ILE A 329 25.61 0.44 6.13
C ILE A 329 26.25 -0.93 6.43
N ILE A 330 26.08 -1.92 5.54
CA ILE A 330 26.53 -3.31 5.76
C ILE A 330 27.75 -3.67 4.91
#